data_AF-A0A1G5AWE7-F1
#
_entry.id   AF-A0A1G5AWE7-F1
#
_cell.length_a   1.000
_cell.length_b   1.000
_cell.length_c   1.000
_cell.angle_alpha   90.00
_cell.angle_beta   90.00
_cell.angle_gamma   90.00
#
_symmetry.space_group_name_H-M   'P 1'
#
loop_
_entity.id
_entity.type
_entity.pdbx_description
1 polymer ?
#
loop_
_entity_poly.entity_id
_entity_poly.type
_entity_poly.pdbx_seq_one_letter_code
_entity_poly.pdbx_strand_id
1 'polypeptide(L)'
;MFSFFLDKRMFARYYDNRTVVRKYLFVFYREVKIMSEAMMIAASLYNDPRYFSESEVRIRNNKIRRRKIVRRQFIMLMAVLSVLIFFIMFNISVFNSDAQSDTYMPEYKYYKSITVNYGDSLWTIADSLYSSDHYDDINDYITEVCNINNLADASDIIAGKSLIVPYYSTEFK
;
A
#
# COMPACT_ATOMS: atom_id res chain seq x y z
N MET A 1 25.31 15.47 14.36
CA MET A 1 23.87 15.12 14.37
C MET A 1 23.08 16.41 14.19
N PHE A 2 22.84 16.83 12.94
CA PHE A 2 22.12 18.08 12.63
C PHE A 2 20.61 17.83 12.67
N SER A 3 19.91 18.41 13.65
CA SER A 3 18.45 18.39 13.73
C SER A 3 17.90 19.51 12.84
N PHE A 4 17.27 19.13 11.73
CA PHE A 4 16.63 20.05 10.79
C PHE A 4 15.23 20.41 11.34
N PHE A 5 15.15 21.51 12.09
CA PHE A 5 13.89 22.04 12.62
C PHE A 5 13.08 22.64 11.47
N LEU A 6 12.18 21.85 10.88
CA LEU A 6 11.23 22.32 9.87
C LEU A 6 10.11 23.14 10.52
N ASP A 7 10.16 24.45 10.37
CA ASP A 7 9.10 25.37 10.79
C ASP A 7 7.81 25.08 10.00
N LYS A 8 6.74 24.68 10.70
CA LYS A 8 5.41 24.38 10.13
C LYS A 8 4.80 25.57 9.38
N ARG A 9 5.23 26.81 9.69
CA ARG A 9 4.79 28.02 8.98
C ARG A 9 5.32 28.11 7.55
N MET A 10 6.50 27.55 7.27
CA MET A 10 7.03 27.48 5.91
C MET A 10 6.18 26.59 5.00
N PHE A 11 5.65 25.48 5.54
CA PHE A 11 4.77 24.59 4.78
C PHE A 11 3.44 25.23 4.38
N ALA A 12 2.81 25.99 5.28
CA ALA A 12 1.57 26.70 4.97
C ALA A 12 1.77 27.74 3.86
N ARG A 13 2.87 28.50 3.93
CA ARG A 13 3.22 29.51 2.91
C ARG A 13 3.57 28.87 1.57
N TYR A 14 4.23 27.72 1.58
CA TYR A 14 4.54 26.95 0.37
C TYR A 14 3.26 26.39 -0.29
N TYR A 15 2.31 25.87 0.49
CA TYR A 15 1.05 25.33 -0.03
C TYR A 15 0.16 26.42 -0.62
N ASP A 16 0.03 27.55 0.07
CA ASP A 16 -0.78 28.69 -0.38
C ASP A 16 -0.22 29.34 -1.65
N ASN A 17 1.10 29.52 -1.76
CA ASN A 17 1.69 30.01 -3.01
C ASN A 17 1.47 29.04 -4.18
N ARG A 18 1.46 27.72 -3.94
CA ARG A 18 1.25 26.72 -5.01
C ARG A 18 -0.17 26.72 -5.52
N THR A 19 -1.17 26.90 -4.65
CA THR A 19 -2.59 26.98 -5.02
C THR A 19 -2.88 28.28 -5.77
N VAL A 20 -2.31 29.39 -5.29
CA VAL A 20 -2.42 30.71 -5.91
C VAL A 20 -1.76 30.72 -7.30
N VAL A 21 -0.52 30.24 -7.44
CA VAL A 21 0.16 30.12 -8.73
C VAL A 21 -0.60 29.21 -9.69
N ARG A 22 -1.11 28.06 -9.23
CA ARG A 22 -1.95 27.19 -10.07
C ARG A 22 -3.24 27.88 -10.53
N LYS A 23 -3.87 28.68 -9.66
CA LYS A 23 -5.11 29.41 -10.00
C LYS A 23 -4.84 30.48 -11.06
N TYR A 24 -3.79 31.28 -10.88
CA TYR A 24 -3.40 32.28 -11.88
C TYR A 24 -2.94 31.65 -13.19
N LEU A 25 -2.16 30.57 -13.14
CA LEU A 25 -1.78 29.81 -14.31
C LEU A 25 -3.04 29.28 -15.04
N PHE A 26 -3.99 28.69 -14.31
CA PHE A 26 -5.23 28.19 -14.90
C PHE A 26 -6.07 29.30 -15.55
N VAL A 27 -6.23 30.44 -14.89
CA VAL A 27 -6.95 31.60 -15.43
C VAL A 27 -6.25 32.14 -16.66
N PHE A 28 -4.93 32.33 -16.61
CA PHE A 28 -4.13 32.79 -17.75
C PHE A 28 -4.22 31.85 -18.95
N TYR A 29 -4.04 30.54 -18.74
CA TYR A 29 -4.19 29.54 -19.81
C TYR A 29 -5.62 29.52 -20.39
N ARG A 30 -6.64 29.75 -19.55
CA ARG A 30 -8.03 29.85 -19.99
C ARG A 30 -8.24 31.09 -20.86
N GLU A 31 -7.77 32.26 -20.45
CA GLU A 31 -7.90 33.49 -21.22
C GLU A 31 -7.13 33.44 -22.54
N VAL A 32 -5.88 32.96 -22.54
CA VAL A 32 -5.08 32.79 -23.76
C VAL A 32 -5.77 31.82 -24.74
N LYS A 33 -6.40 30.76 -24.23
CA LYS A 33 -7.16 29.82 -25.05
C LYS A 33 -8.44 30.45 -25.63
N ILE A 34 -9.17 31.23 -24.83
CA ILE A 34 -10.36 31.97 -25.29
C ILE A 34 -9.98 33.00 -26.36
N MET A 35 -8.88 33.74 -26.17
CA MET A 35 -8.37 34.68 -27.17
C MET A 35 -7.93 33.98 -28.45
N SER A 36 -7.28 32.82 -28.36
CA SER A 36 -6.92 32.01 -29.54
C SER A 36 -8.14 31.54 -30.32
N GLU A 37 -9.24 31.20 -29.65
CA GLU A 37 -10.50 30.81 -30.29
C GLU A 37 -11.21 32.02 -30.90
N ALA A 38 -11.29 33.13 -30.17
CA ALA A 38 -11.87 34.39 -30.67
C ALA A 38 -11.10 34.95 -31.86
N MET A 39 -9.77 34.91 -31.84
CA MET A 39 -8.90 35.34 -32.94
C MET A 39 -9.09 34.47 -34.19
N MET A 40 -9.29 33.16 -34.00
CA MET A 40 -9.60 32.23 -35.10
C MET A 40 -10.99 32.47 -35.69
N ILE A 41 -11.99 32.81 -34.87
CA ILE A 41 -13.35 33.17 -35.30
C ILE A 41 -13.34 34.51 -36.05
N ALA A 42 -12.64 35.51 -35.53
CA ALA A 42 -12.48 36.81 -36.18
C ALA A 42 -11.78 36.66 -37.53
N ALA A 43 -10.69 35.90 -37.61
CA ALA A 43 -10.02 35.59 -38.87
C ALA A 43 -10.96 34.88 -39.87
N SER A 44 -11.83 33.98 -39.41
CA SER A 44 -12.80 33.30 -40.30
C SER A 44 -13.88 34.24 -40.82
N LEU A 45 -14.24 35.28 -40.06
CA LEU A 45 -15.27 36.25 -40.44
C LEU A 45 -14.85 37.10 -41.64
N TYR A 46 -13.54 37.38 -41.74
CA TYR A 46 -12.95 38.17 -42.82
C TYR A 46 -12.29 37.30 -43.91
N ASN A 47 -12.38 35.97 -43.80
CA ASN A 47 -11.73 35.00 -44.69
C ASN A 47 -10.25 35.36 -44.99
N ASP A 48 -9.50 35.71 -43.95
CA ASP A 48 -8.13 36.21 -44.11
C ASP A 48 -7.23 35.10 -44.69
N PRO A 49 -6.67 35.27 -45.91
CA PRO A 49 -5.85 34.26 -46.57
C PRO A 49 -4.61 33.89 -45.76
N ARG A 50 -4.18 34.75 -44.82
CA ARG A 50 -3.08 34.46 -43.89
C ARG A 50 -3.37 33.28 -42.96
N TYR A 51 -4.62 33.03 -42.60
CA TYR A 51 -5.02 31.95 -41.65
C TYR A 51 -5.71 30.76 -42.33
N PHE A 52 -6.30 30.98 -43.51
CA PHE A 52 -7.08 29.97 -44.25
C PHE A 52 -6.40 29.47 -45.52
N SER A 53 -5.11 29.79 -45.74
CA SER A 53 -4.35 29.16 -46.83
C SER A 53 -4.33 27.63 -46.69
N GLU A 54 -4.39 26.92 -47.83
CA GLU A 54 -4.35 25.46 -47.88
C GLU A 54 -3.14 24.86 -47.13
N SER A 55 -2.02 25.56 -47.09
CA SER A 55 -0.84 25.18 -46.29
C SER A 55 -1.10 25.24 -44.78
N GLU A 56 -1.68 26.33 -44.28
CA GLU A 56 -1.95 26.52 -42.84
C GLU A 56 -3.02 25.55 -42.34
N VAL A 57 -4.07 25.32 -43.14
CA VAL A 57 -5.11 24.33 -42.84
C VAL A 57 -4.51 22.92 -42.76
N ARG A 58 -3.61 22.55 -43.69
CA ARG A 58 -2.89 21.26 -43.66
C ARG A 58 -1.98 21.13 -42.43
N ILE A 59 -1.21 22.17 -42.09
CA ILE A 59 -0.34 22.19 -40.90
C ILE A 59 -1.17 22.00 -39.63
N ARG A 60 -2.27 22.74 -39.49
CA ARG A 60 -3.19 22.63 -38.35
C ARG A 60 -3.81 21.23 -38.25
N ASN A 61 -4.30 20.69 -39.36
CA ASN A 61 -4.89 19.36 -39.40
C ASN A 61 -3.87 18.27 -39.03
N ASN A 62 -2.63 18.39 -39.52
CA ASN A 62 -1.54 17.47 -39.15
C ASN A 62 -1.19 17.57 -37.65
N LYS A 63 -1.16 18.77 -37.08
CA LYS A 63 -0.93 18.99 -35.64
C LYS A 63 -2.06 18.37 -34.79
N ILE A 64 -3.31 18.51 -35.21
CA ILE A 64 -4.47 17.89 -34.53
C ILE A 64 -4.39 16.36 -34.62
N ARG A 65 -4.06 15.80 -35.79
CA ARG A 65 -3.88 14.34 -35.97
C ARG A 65 -2.79 13.79 -35.04
N ARG A 66 -1.61 14.44 -35.00
CA ARG A 66 -0.50 14.05 -34.11
C ARG A 66 -0.90 14.08 -32.64
N ARG A 67 -1.60 15.14 -32.19
CA ARG A 67 -2.11 15.23 -30.81
C ARG A 67 -3.10 14.11 -30.47
N LYS A 68 -3.99 13.75 -31.40
CA LYS A 68 -4.92 12.62 -31.22
C LYS A 68 -4.17 11.29 -31.09
N ILE A 69 -3.14 11.05 -31.90
CA ILE A 69 -2.32 9.83 -31.85
C ILE A 69 -1.58 9.74 -30.51
N VAL A 70 -0.86 10.80 -30.10
CA VAL A 70 -0.14 10.83 -28.82
C VAL A 70 -1.10 10.65 -27.64
N ARG A 71 -2.28 11.30 -27.67
CA ARG A 71 -3.28 11.13 -26.62
C ARG A 71 -3.80 9.69 -26.55
N ARG A 72 -4.04 9.03 -27.69
CA ARG A 72 -4.45 7.62 -27.73
C ARG A 72 -3.36 6.71 -27.18
N GLN A 73 -2.10 6.92 -27.57
CA GLN A 73 -0.95 6.18 -27.04
C GLN A 73 -0.82 6.34 -25.52
N PHE A 74 -0.96 7.57 -25.02
CA PHE A 74 -0.92 7.83 -23.58
C PHE A 74 -2.08 7.14 -22.83
N ILE A 75 -3.31 7.21 -23.35
CA ILE A 75 -4.46 6.51 -22.75
C ILE A 75 -4.24 5.00 -22.73
N MET A 76 -3.74 4.41 -23.82
CA MET A 76 -3.42 2.98 -23.88
C MET A 76 -2.34 2.60 -22.86
N LEU A 77 -1.28 3.40 -22.74
CA LEU A 77 -0.22 3.17 -21.75
C LEU A 77 -0.77 3.22 -20.32
N MET A 78 -1.59 4.22 -20.00
CA MET A 78 -2.22 4.32 -18.67
C MET A 78 -3.17 3.15 -18.40
N ALA A 79 -3.92 2.68 -19.41
CA ALA A 79 -4.77 1.50 -19.28
C ALA A 79 -3.95 0.24 -18.97
N VAL A 80 -2.86 -0.01 -19.70
CA VAL A 80 -1.96 -1.14 -19.44
C VAL A 80 -1.36 -1.08 -18.02
N LEU A 81 -0.91 0.09 -17.59
CA LEU A 81 -0.39 0.26 -16.23
C LEU A 81 -1.46 0.01 -15.16
N SER A 82 -2.69 0.48 -15.38
CA SER A 82 -3.80 0.26 -14.45
C SER A 82 -4.14 -1.23 -14.30
N VAL A 83 -4.13 -1.98 -15.40
CA VAL A 83 -4.35 -3.43 -15.42
C VAL A 83 -3.23 -4.16 -14.67
N LEU A 84 -1.96 -3.77 -14.89
CA LEU A 84 -0.82 -4.34 -14.18
C LEU A 84 -0.92 -4.12 -12.67
N ILE A 85 -1.23 -2.89 -12.24
CA ILE A 85 -1.40 -2.55 -10.82
C ILE A 85 -2.57 -3.35 -10.22
N PHE A 86 -3.68 -3.48 -10.94
CA PHE A 86 -4.83 -4.28 -10.50
C PHE A 86 -4.44 -5.74 -10.28
N PHE A 87 -3.69 -6.35 -11.20
CA PHE A 87 -3.20 -7.72 -11.02
C PHE A 87 -2.25 -7.84 -9.82
N ILE A 88 -1.34 -6.90 -9.62
CA ILE A 88 -0.44 -6.90 -8.45
C ILE A 88 -1.24 -6.84 -7.15
N MET A 89 -2.21 -5.92 -7.05
CA MET A 89 -3.08 -5.78 -5.88
C MET A 89 -3.94 -7.03 -5.65
N PHE A 90 -4.49 -7.61 -6.72
CA PHE A 90 -5.30 -8.82 -6.64
C PHE A 90 -4.49 -10.02 -6.15
N ASN A 91 -3.27 -10.21 -6.65
CA ASN A 91 -2.40 -11.30 -6.18
C ASN A 91 -2.07 -11.15 -4.69
N ILE A 92 -1.76 -9.94 -4.22
CA ILE A 92 -1.52 -9.70 -2.78
C ILE A 92 -2.77 -10.05 -1.96
N SER A 93 -3.97 -9.74 -2.45
CA SER A 93 -5.21 -10.04 -1.72
C SER A 93 -5.54 -11.54 -1.67
N VAL A 94 -5.24 -12.31 -2.73
CA VAL A 94 -5.55 -13.74 -2.81
C VAL A 94 -4.60 -14.59 -1.95
N PHE A 95 -3.32 -14.19 -1.82
CA PHE A 95 -2.40 -14.87 -0.89
C PHE A 95 -2.69 -14.59 0.59
N ASN A 96 -3.38 -13.49 0.91
CA ASN A 96 -3.78 -13.15 2.28
C ASN A 96 -5.18 -13.66 2.65
N SER A 97 -5.91 -14.27 1.71
CA SER A 97 -7.14 -14.98 2.03
C SER A 97 -6.80 -16.45 2.27
N ASP A 98 -6.46 -16.78 3.51
CA ASP A 98 -6.62 -18.17 3.97
C ASP A 98 -8.08 -18.54 3.75
N ALA A 99 -8.31 -19.45 2.81
CA ALA A 99 -9.64 -19.99 2.56
C ALA A 99 -10.02 -20.86 3.76
N GLN A 100 -10.56 -20.26 4.81
CA GLN A 100 -11.17 -20.98 5.91
C GLN A 100 -12.34 -21.80 5.37
N SER A 101 -12.13 -23.10 5.24
CA SER A 101 -13.19 -24.06 4.96
C SER A 101 -14.30 -23.93 6.01
N ASP A 102 -15.55 -24.16 5.62
CA ASP A 102 -16.77 -24.09 6.45
C ASP A 102 -16.79 -25.00 7.70
N THR A 103 -15.67 -25.67 8.00
CA THR A 103 -15.43 -26.52 9.19
C THR A 103 -14.40 -25.91 10.16
N TYR A 104 -14.07 -24.62 10.04
CA TYR A 104 -13.13 -23.97 10.93
C TYR A 104 -13.80 -23.52 12.23
N MET A 105 -13.54 -24.25 13.32
CA MET A 105 -13.76 -23.69 14.66
C MET A 105 -12.59 -22.75 14.98
N PRO A 106 -12.83 -21.44 15.22
CA PRO A 106 -11.75 -20.53 15.55
C PRO A 106 -11.13 -20.90 16.90
N GLU A 107 -9.92 -21.44 16.84
CA GLU A 107 -9.07 -21.60 18.01
C GLU A 107 -8.28 -20.32 18.25
N TYR A 108 -8.43 -19.78 19.45
CA TYR A 108 -7.74 -18.58 19.91
C TYR A 108 -6.52 -18.97 20.75
N LYS A 109 -5.41 -18.28 20.51
CA LYS A 109 -4.17 -18.45 21.27
C LYS A 109 -4.23 -17.68 22.58
N TYR A 110 -4.02 -18.39 23.69
CA TYR A 110 -3.98 -17.84 25.04
C TYR A 110 -2.67 -18.20 25.75
N TYR A 111 -2.37 -17.48 26.82
CA TYR A 111 -1.22 -17.74 27.68
C TYR A 111 -1.68 -18.10 29.08
N LYS A 112 -1.11 -19.17 29.64
CA LYS A 112 -1.34 -19.56 31.04
C LYS A 112 -0.03 -19.73 31.77
N SER A 113 -0.04 -19.46 33.07
CA SER A 113 1.08 -19.76 33.96
C SER A 113 0.93 -21.17 34.51
N ILE A 114 1.92 -22.02 34.32
CA ILE A 114 2.03 -23.35 34.95
C ILE A 114 3.21 -23.38 35.91
N THR A 115 3.18 -24.25 36.92
CA THR A 115 4.32 -24.44 37.83
C THR A 115 5.15 -25.62 37.34
N VAL A 116 6.47 -25.42 37.23
CA VAL A 116 7.40 -26.48 36.82
C VAL A 116 7.61 -27.45 38.00
N ASN A 117 7.39 -28.75 37.80
CA ASN A 117 7.62 -29.74 38.86
C ASN A 117 9.05 -30.29 38.82
N TYR A 118 9.44 -30.98 39.89
CA TYR A 118 10.74 -31.62 39.97
C TYR A 118 10.84 -32.78 38.96
N GLY A 119 11.78 -32.67 38.03
CA GLY A 119 11.99 -33.64 36.95
C GLY A 119 11.34 -33.29 35.62
N ASP A 120 10.56 -32.20 35.56
CA ASP A 120 10.00 -31.72 34.29
C ASP A 120 11.10 -31.11 33.43
N SER A 121 11.09 -31.43 32.14
CA SER A 121 11.88 -30.74 31.12
C SER A 121 10.96 -29.89 30.24
N LEU A 122 11.50 -28.86 29.59
CA LEU A 122 10.69 -28.04 28.68
C LEU A 122 10.13 -28.89 27.53
N TRP A 123 10.86 -29.94 27.13
CA TRP A 123 10.41 -30.94 26.16
C TRP A 123 9.20 -31.73 26.64
N THR A 124 9.18 -32.18 27.90
CA THR A 124 8.04 -32.92 28.47
C THR A 124 6.81 -32.03 28.58
N ILE A 125 7.01 -30.74 28.93
CA ILE A 125 5.94 -29.76 28.97
C ILE A 125 5.42 -29.47 27.56
N ALA A 126 6.32 -29.30 26.59
CA ALA A 126 5.99 -29.07 25.19
C ALA A 126 5.22 -30.26 24.61
N ASP A 127 5.67 -31.49 24.81
CA ASP A 127 4.99 -32.71 24.34
C ASP A 127 3.52 -32.79 24.82
N SER A 128 3.23 -32.29 26.02
CA SER A 128 1.87 -32.28 26.57
C SER A 128 0.95 -31.15 26.06
N LEU A 129 1.50 -30.09 25.48
CA LEU A 129 0.77 -28.87 25.09
C LEU A 129 0.90 -28.52 23.61
N TYR A 130 1.87 -29.13 22.93
CA TYR A 130 2.11 -28.99 21.51
C TYR A 130 0.92 -29.54 20.72
N SER A 131 0.54 -28.80 19.69
CA SER A 131 -0.44 -29.24 18.70
C SER A 131 0.18 -29.09 17.32
N SER A 132 0.18 -30.19 16.56
CA SER A 132 0.64 -30.23 15.16
C SER A 132 -0.18 -29.33 14.24
N ASP A 133 -1.36 -28.90 14.68
CA ASP A 133 -2.23 -28.02 13.89
C ASP A 133 -1.74 -26.57 13.92
N HIS A 134 -0.94 -26.19 14.93
CA HIS A 134 -0.50 -24.81 15.15
C HIS A 134 1.02 -24.60 15.01
N TYR A 135 1.80 -25.67 15.00
CA TYR A 135 3.25 -25.63 14.93
C TYR A 135 3.78 -26.75 14.03
N ASP A 136 4.66 -26.40 13.10
CA ASP A 136 5.30 -27.36 12.19
C ASP A 136 6.29 -28.26 12.94
N ASP A 137 6.97 -27.73 13.96
CA ASP A 137 7.96 -28.45 14.77
C ASP A 137 7.79 -28.12 16.27
N ILE A 138 8.06 -29.11 17.13
CA ILE A 138 8.10 -28.91 18.59
C ILE A 138 9.18 -27.90 18.99
N ASN A 139 10.25 -27.77 18.19
CA ASN A 139 11.29 -26.77 18.40
C ASN A 139 10.77 -25.34 18.30
N ASP A 140 9.79 -25.08 17.43
CA ASP A 140 9.19 -23.75 17.28
C ASP A 140 8.39 -23.39 18.53
N TYR A 141 7.63 -24.35 19.07
CA TYR A 141 6.93 -24.19 20.34
C TYR A 141 7.90 -23.92 21.51
N ILE A 142 8.98 -24.68 21.60
CA ILE A 142 10.02 -24.52 22.64
C ILE A 142 10.67 -23.14 22.55
N THR A 143 11.01 -22.71 21.34
CA THR A 143 11.62 -21.40 21.09
C THR A 143 10.69 -20.27 21.52
N GLU A 144 9.40 -20.38 21.22
CA GLU A 144 8.41 -19.40 21.67
C GLU A 144 8.29 -19.36 23.20
N VAL A 145 8.23 -20.51 23.87
CA VAL A 145 8.16 -20.57 25.34
C VAL A 145 9.43 -19.95 25.97
N CYS A 146 10.61 -20.23 25.42
CA CYS A 146 11.86 -19.61 25.86
C CYS A 146 11.81 -18.09 25.73
N ASN A 147 11.34 -17.58 24.58
CA ASN A 147 11.22 -16.15 24.33
C ASN A 147 10.25 -15.45 25.30
N ILE A 148 9.08 -16.05 25.57
CA ILE A 148 8.08 -15.48 26.48
C ILE A 148 8.63 -15.39 27.92
N ASN A 149 9.40 -16.38 28.34
CA ASN A 149 9.92 -16.48 29.70
C ASN A 149 11.33 -15.91 29.87
N ASN A 150 11.90 -15.31 28.81
CA ASN A 150 13.29 -14.83 28.77
C ASN A 150 14.31 -15.88 29.22
N LEU A 151 14.14 -17.12 28.77
CA LEU A 151 15.08 -18.22 28.99
C LEU A 151 16.13 -18.19 27.88
N ALA A 152 17.41 -18.38 28.22
CA ALA A 152 18.47 -18.42 27.22
C ALA A 152 18.47 -19.78 26.51
N ASP A 153 18.27 -20.86 27.27
CA ASP A 153 18.17 -22.22 26.75
C ASP A 153 16.94 -22.95 27.30
N ALA A 154 16.49 -23.98 26.58
CA ALA A 154 15.37 -24.85 26.98
C ALA A 154 15.61 -25.60 28.31
N SER A 155 16.87 -25.66 28.76
CA SER A 155 17.28 -26.33 30.00
C SER A 155 17.27 -25.40 31.22
N ASP A 156 17.01 -24.10 31.04
CA ASP A 156 17.09 -23.09 32.12
C ASP A 156 15.85 -23.06 33.03
N ILE A 157 14.91 -23.99 32.84
CA ILE A 157 13.72 -24.07 33.67
C ILE A 157 14.06 -24.56 35.08
N ILE A 158 13.40 -23.96 36.09
CA ILE A 158 13.67 -24.24 37.50
C ILE A 158 12.39 -24.74 38.17
N ALA A 159 12.47 -25.90 38.80
CA ALA A 159 11.37 -26.48 39.57
C ALA A 159 10.86 -25.51 40.64
N GLY A 160 9.54 -25.41 40.78
CA GLY A 160 8.85 -24.50 41.69
C GLY A 160 8.64 -23.08 41.14
N LYS A 161 9.19 -22.74 39.98
CA LYS A 161 8.90 -21.46 39.31
C LYS A 161 7.70 -21.58 38.37
N SER A 162 7.06 -20.44 38.15
CA SER A 162 6.03 -20.28 37.12
C SER A 162 6.65 -20.15 35.74
N LEU A 163 6.08 -20.88 34.78
CA LEU A 163 6.41 -20.84 33.36
C LEU A 163 5.15 -20.44 32.59
N ILE A 164 5.25 -19.43 31.73
CA ILE A 164 4.17 -18.98 30.87
C ILE A 164 4.20 -19.81 29.59
N VAL A 165 3.11 -20.49 29.27
CA VAL A 165 3.01 -21.36 28.09
C VAL A 165 1.81 -20.98 27.22
N PRO A 166 1.97 -21.00 25.88
CA PRO A 166 0.85 -20.82 24.97
C PRO A 166 -0.05 -22.06 24.95
N TYR A 167 -1.36 -21.86 24.80
CA TYR A 167 -2.33 -22.92 24.58
C TYR A 167 -3.49 -22.40 23.71
N TYR A 168 -4.20 -23.32 23.04
CA TYR A 168 -5.29 -22.99 22.13
C TYR A 168 -6.65 -23.38 22.74
N SER A 169 -7.67 -22.58 22.49
CA SER A 169 -9.04 -22.85 22.93
C SER A 169 -10.05 -22.33 21.92
N THR A 170 -11.13 -23.09 21.71
CA THR A 170 -12.27 -22.69 20.86
C THR A 170 -13.19 -21.67 21.54
N GLU A 171 -13.03 -21.46 22.85
CA GLU A 171 -13.81 -20.50 23.62
C GLU A 171 -13.12 -19.14 23.64
N PHE A 172 -13.87 -18.09 23.32
CA PHE A 172 -13.41 -16.72 23.50
C PHE A 172 -13.46 -16.34 24.98
N LYS A 173 -12.28 -16.21 25.59
CA LYS A 173 -12.04 -15.77 26.97
C LYS A 173 -11.53 -14.34 27.02
#